data_AF-A0A8T4SSV7-F1
#
_entry.id   AF-A0A8T4SSV7-F1
#
_cell.length_a   1.000
_cell.length_b   1.000
_cell.length_c   1.000
_cell.angle_alpha   90.00
_cell.angle_beta   90.00
_cell.angle_gamma   90.00
#
_symmetry.space_group_name_H-M   'P 1'
#
loop_
_entity.id
_entity.type
_entity.pdbx_description
1 polymer ?
#
loop_
_entity_poly.entity_id
_entity_poly.type
_entity_poly.pdbx_seq_one_letter_code
_entity_poly.pdbx_strand_id
1 'polypeptide(L)'
;PLEAMISQAVPQSDIYALGATLLHLLTRRDPHDFLDSQYRLIIPPEIKDRKLRKLLEGMTHQEVGKRYDRRKTEKELVLLTTKRSLAVRAKETYSNLKKYLTAKPTEEPVYLGLTVLGSERDIHGFLIGLIRSKEITVAGVNAGGLIAVAQDVRGVNAGGLGAGADNVRGVNAGGAIAGAQDVRGVNAGGAIAGADNVRGVNAGGLVAGADNVHGVNAGGLGAVAQDVHGVNAGGAIAVVVGDVRGINVSAGLTIAKKVNGLALGLVNIVVEEMNGLEVGVVNYAKDGNNLQLGALNLSGEGPWYKKNVGWPLINRNKKKDK
;
A
#
# COMPACT_ATOMS: atom_id res chain seq x y z
N PRO A 1 12.72 -15.13 12.81
CA PRO A 1 13.26 -16.44 12.39
C PRO A 1 14.58 -16.73 13.10
N LEU A 2 15.01 -17.99 13.13
CA LEU A 2 16.20 -18.41 13.90
C LEU A 2 17.45 -17.63 13.49
N GLU A 3 17.59 -17.28 12.20
CA GLU A 3 18.77 -16.57 11.67
C GLU A 3 18.88 -15.14 12.22
N ALA A 4 17.75 -14.48 12.50
CA ALA A 4 17.74 -13.16 13.13
C ALA A 4 18.11 -13.22 14.62
N MET A 5 17.80 -14.34 15.29
CA MET A 5 18.14 -14.56 16.71
C MET A 5 19.63 -14.83 16.91
N ILE A 6 20.32 -15.31 15.86
CA ILE A 6 21.78 -15.55 15.86
C ILE A 6 22.57 -14.45 15.15
N SER A 7 21.96 -13.27 14.91
CA SER A 7 22.59 -12.11 14.24
C SER A 7 23.14 -12.38 12.82
N GLN A 8 22.58 -13.35 12.10
CA GLN A 8 22.91 -13.65 10.70
C GLN A 8 21.71 -13.33 9.80
N ALA A 9 21.11 -12.16 9.99
CA ALA A 9 19.98 -11.73 9.17
C ALA A 9 20.40 -11.56 7.71
N VAL A 10 19.68 -12.22 6.82
CA VAL A 10 19.82 -12.11 5.36
C VAL A 10 18.55 -11.46 4.79
N PRO A 11 18.53 -10.96 3.55
CA PRO A 11 17.32 -10.36 2.97
C PRO A 11 16.06 -11.25 3.01
N GLN A 12 16.26 -12.58 3.01
CA GLN A 12 15.19 -13.56 3.18
C GLN A 12 14.64 -13.62 4.63
N SER A 13 15.34 -13.09 5.62
CA SER A 13 14.85 -12.92 6.99
C SER A 13 13.74 -11.86 7.06
N ASP A 14 13.84 -10.79 6.26
CA ASP A 14 12.79 -9.78 6.15
C ASP A 14 11.53 -10.36 5.50
N ILE A 15 11.69 -11.28 4.54
CA ILE A 15 10.58 -11.99 3.90
C ILE A 15 9.85 -12.91 4.90
N TYR A 16 10.59 -13.57 5.79
CA TYR A 16 10.00 -14.34 6.87
C TYR A 16 9.21 -13.45 7.83
N ALA A 17 9.78 -12.31 8.23
CA ALA A 17 9.10 -11.35 9.10
C ALA A 17 7.82 -10.81 8.46
N LEU A 18 7.86 -10.52 7.15
CA LEU A 18 6.69 -10.10 6.37
C LEU A 18 5.61 -11.19 6.33
N GLY A 19 6.00 -12.46 6.14
CA GLY A 19 5.07 -13.60 6.11
C GLY A 19 4.42 -13.86 7.47
N ALA A 20 5.20 -13.80 8.55
CA ALA A 20 4.71 -13.92 9.93
C ALA A 20 3.76 -12.77 10.29
N THR A 21 4.08 -11.54 9.87
CA THR A 21 3.22 -10.37 10.06
C THR A 21 1.91 -10.50 9.29
N LEU A 22 1.95 -10.99 8.04
CA LEU A 22 0.75 -11.24 7.26
C LEU A 22 -0.13 -12.32 7.91
N LEU A 23 0.48 -13.37 8.47
CA LEU A 23 -0.25 -14.39 9.22
C LEU A 23 -0.93 -13.81 10.46
N HIS A 24 -0.23 -12.96 11.23
CA HIS A 24 -0.80 -12.27 12.38
C HIS A 24 -2.03 -11.44 12.00
N LEU A 25 -1.95 -10.68 10.91
CA LEU A 25 -3.04 -9.82 10.45
C LEU A 25 -4.27 -10.61 9.98
N LEU A 26 -4.04 -11.77 9.35
CA LEU A 26 -5.12 -12.62 8.83
C LEU A 26 -5.85 -13.40 9.92
N THR A 27 -5.19 -13.68 11.04
CA THR A 27 -5.67 -14.60 12.08
C THR A 27 -5.92 -13.94 13.43
N ARG A 28 -5.36 -12.73 13.63
CA ARG A 28 -5.35 -11.97 14.89
C ARG A 28 -4.74 -12.72 16.08
N ARG A 29 -3.90 -13.73 15.81
CA ARG A 29 -3.17 -14.50 16.81
C ARG A 29 -1.68 -14.25 16.63
N ASP A 30 -0.91 -14.37 17.71
CA ASP A 30 0.53 -14.12 17.61
C ASP A 30 1.17 -15.14 16.66
N PRO A 31 2.10 -14.75 15.78
CA PRO A 31 2.87 -15.70 14.96
C PRO A 31 3.49 -16.84 15.75
N HIS A 32 3.82 -16.63 17.03
CA HIS A 32 4.34 -17.64 17.94
C HIS A 32 3.31 -18.71 18.29
N ASP A 33 2.02 -18.38 18.29
CA ASP A 33 0.93 -19.33 18.54
C ASP A 33 0.80 -20.38 17.42
N PHE A 34 1.49 -20.16 16.31
CA PHE A 34 1.51 -21.02 15.12
C PHE A 34 2.81 -21.79 14.99
N LEU A 35 3.72 -21.70 15.96
CA LEU A 35 4.97 -22.44 15.95
C LEU A 35 4.74 -23.87 16.45
N ASP A 36 5.27 -24.84 15.71
CA ASP A 36 5.38 -26.21 16.22
C ASP A 36 6.55 -26.36 17.20
N SER A 37 6.71 -27.57 17.74
CA SER A 37 7.82 -27.93 18.63
C SER A 37 9.21 -27.78 18.01
N GLN A 38 9.30 -27.54 16.69
CA GLN A 38 10.54 -27.31 15.95
C GLN A 38 10.70 -25.83 15.54
N TYR A 39 9.90 -24.93 16.11
CA TYR A 39 9.84 -23.50 15.78
C TYR A 39 9.53 -23.22 14.30
N ARG A 40 8.78 -24.10 13.64
CA ARG A 40 8.26 -23.88 12.29
C ARG A 40 6.89 -23.24 12.38
N LEU A 41 6.71 -22.16 11.62
CA LEU A 41 5.48 -21.41 11.57
C LEU A 41 4.49 -22.09 10.63
N ILE A 42 3.43 -22.67 11.19
CA ILE A 42 2.41 -23.45 10.50
C ILE A 42 1.23 -22.55 10.13
N ILE A 43 0.82 -22.57 8.86
CA ILE A 43 -0.33 -21.79 8.43
C ILE A 43 -1.62 -22.49 8.88
N PRO A 44 -2.49 -21.80 9.64
CA PRO A 44 -3.59 -22.45 10.32
C PRO A 44 -4.76 -22.67 9.34
N PRO A 45 -5.61 -23.68 9.61
CA PRO A 45 -6.60 -24.18 8.64
C PRO A 45 -7.67 -23.15 8.25
N GLU A 46 -7.87 -22.10 9.04
CA GLU A 46 -8.82 -21.00 8.82
C GLU A 46 -8.48 -20.17 7.57
N ILE A 47 -7.21 -20.18 7.15
CA ILE A 47 -6.79 -19.60 5.87
C ILE A 47 -7.13 -20.58 4.75
N LYS A 48 -8.36 -20.49 4.27
CA LYS A 48 -8.94 -21.38 3.23
C LYS A 48 -8.44 -21.08 1.81
N ASP A 49 -7.92 -19.89 1.54
CA ASP A 49 -7.40 -19.53 0.21
C ASP A 49 -6.08 -20.25 -0.06
N ARG A 50 -6.09 -21.18 -1.02
CA ARG A 50 -4.95 -22.03 -1.38
C ARG A 50 -3.74 -21.23 -1.88
N LYS A 51 -3.95 -20.11 -2.58
CA LYS A 51 -2.85 -19.27 -3.07
C LYS A 51 -2.22 -18.47 -1.94
N LEU A 52 -3.05 -17.91 -1.06
CA LEU A 52 -2.59 -17.15 0.10
C LEU A 52 -1.82 -18.05 1.07
N ARG A 53 -2.31 -19.27 1.29
CA ARG A 53 -1.61 -20.28 2.07
C ARG A 53 -0.24 -20.61 1.46
N LYS A 54 -0.18 -20.88 0.15
CA LYS A 54 1.08 -21.15 -0.56
C LYS A 54 2.07 -19.98 -0.46
N LEU A 55 1.59 -18.73 -0.56
CA LEU A 55 2.42 -17.55 -0.38
C LEU A 55 3.00 -17.51 1.04
N LEU A 56 2.13 -17.62 2.06
CA LEU A 56 2.55 -17.59 3.45
C LEU A 56 3.57 -18.69 3.76
N GLU A 57 3.30 -19.93 3.35
CA GLU A 57 4.24 -21.07 3.47
C GLU A 57 5.59 -20.79 2.80
N GLY A 58 5.58 -20.17 1.62
CA GLY A 58 6.81 -19.81 0.90
C GLY A 58 7.62 -18.72 1.59
N MET A 59 6.94 -17.74 2.20
CA MET A 59 7.58 -16.62 2.90
C MET A 59 8.10 -17.02 4.28
N THR A 60 7.36 -17.85 5.02
CA THR A 60 7.69 -18.28 6.39
C THR A 60 8.44 -19.61 6.46
N HIS A 61 8.98 -20.09 5.34
CA HIS A 61 9.76 -21.32 5.32
C HIS A 61 10.99 -21.21 6.21
N GLN A 62 11.25 -22.19 7.07
CA GLN A 62 12.36 -22.13 8.04
C GLN A 62 13.72 -22.08 7.33
N GLU A 63 13.99 -23.02 6.41
CA GLU A 63 15.24 -23.03 5.65
C GLU A 63 15.33 -21.86 4.66
N VAL A 64 16.34 -21.00 4.81
CA VAL A 64 16.61 -19.83 3.94
C VAL A 64 16.67 -20.22 2.45
N GLY A 65 17.32 -21.34 2.11
CA GLY A 65 17.47 -21.78 0.71
C GLY A 65 16.17 -22.24 0.04
N LYS A 66 15.14 -22.56 0.84
CA LYS A 66 13.80 -22.95 0.36
C LYS A 66 12.77 -21.82 0.52
N ARG A 67 13.09 -20.82 1.35
CA ARG A 67 12.30 -19.60 1.55
C ARG A 67 12.28 -18.78 0.27
N TYR A 68 11.16 -18.12 0.01
CA TYR A 68 11.05 -17.27 -1.17
C TYR A 68 12.06 -16.14 -1.08
N ASP A 69 12.72 -15.88 -2.20
CA ASP A 69 13.47 -14.66 -2.37
C ASP A 69 12.51 -13.50 -2.71
N ARG A 70 13.06 -12.30 -2.75
CA ARG A 70 12.30 -11.08 -3.02
C ARG A 70 11.54 -11.19 -4.35
N ARG A 71 12.18 -11.64 -5.44
CA ARG A 71 11.56 -11.69 -6.77
C ARG A 71 10.40 -12.69 -6.83
N LYS A 72 10.57 -13.85 -6.19
CA LYS A 72 9.54 -14.90 -6.11
C LYS A 72 8.36 -14.48 -5.24
N THR A 73 8.64 -13.78 -4.14
CA THR A 73 7.63 -13.18 -3.25
C THR A 73 6.80 -12.14 -4.01
N GLU A 74 7.45 -11.19 -4.69
CA GLU A 74 6.80 -10.18 -5.52
C GLU A 74 5.91 -10.81 -6.61
N LYS A 75 6.41 -11.85 -7.30
CA LYS A 75 5.65 -12.57 -8.32
C LYS A 75 4.38 -13.24 -7.78
N GLU A 76 4.46 -13.89 -6.61
CA GLU A 76 3.32 -14.59 -6.00
C GLU A 76 2.32 -13.60 -5.35
N LEU A 77 2.78 -12.45 -4.85
CA LEU A 77 1.92 -11.35 -4.39
C LEU A 77 1.08 -10.75 -5.53
N VAL A 78 1.68 -10.53 -6.70
CA VAL A 78 0.97 -10.03 -7.91
C VAL A 78 -0.10 -11.04 -8.39
N LEU A 79 0.09 -12.33 -8.15
CA LEU A 79 -0.88 -13.39 -8.46
C LEU A 79 -2.04 -13.50 -7.46
N LEU A 80 -1.94 -12.81 -6.32
CA LEU A 80 -2.98 -12.71 -5.28
C LEU A 80 -3.83 -11.44 -5.42
N THR A 81 -3.23 -10.31 -5.80
CA THR A 81 -3.94 -9.03 -6.01
C THR A 81 -4.86 -9.03 -7.24
N THR A 82 -4.76 -10.06 -8.09
CA THR A 82 -5.63 -10.28 -9.26
C THR A 82 -7.05 -10.78 -8.90
N LYS A 83 -7.37 -11.01 -7.62
CA LYS A 83 -8.73 -11.39 -7.16
C LYS A 83 -9.38 -10.35 -6.25
N ARG A 84 -10.62 -9.98 -6.60
CA ARG A 84 -11.56 -9.08 -5.89
C ARG A 84 -11.80 -9.41 -4.40
N SER A 85 -11.47 -10.61 -3.93
CA SER A 85 -11.80 -11.15 -2.61
C SER A 85 -10.95 -10.61 -1.44
N LEU A 86 -9.74 -10.11 -1.71
CA LEU A 86 -8.88 -9.52 -0.67
C LEU A 86 -9.36 -8.12 -0.27
N ALA A 87 -9.85 -7.33 -1.22
CA ALA A 87 -10.47 -6.02 -0.97
C ALA A 87 -11.75 -6.13 -0.11
N VAL A 88 -12.53 -7.21 -0.28
CA VAL A 88 -13.79 -7.43 0.46
C VAL A 88 -13.54 -7.81 1.93
N ARG A 89 -12.54 -8.65 2.22
CA ARG A 89 -12.21 -9.07 3.60
C ARG A 89 -11.55 -7.97 4.45
N ALA A 90 -10.76 -7.09 3.82
CA ALA A 90 -10.25 -5.89 4.48
C ALA A 90 -11.39 -4.97 4.96
N LYS A 91 -12.44 -4.85 4.13
CA LYS A 91 -13.63 -4.03 4.41
C LYS A 91 -14.53 -4.58 5.53
N GLU A 92 -14.72 -5.89 5.62
CA GLU A 92 -15.46 -6.54 6.73
C GLU A 92 -14.76 -6.39 8.08
N THR A 93 -13.43 -6.43 8.08
CA THR A 93 -12.61 -6.26 9.30
C THR A 93 -12.76 -4.84 9.87
N TYR A 94 -12.92 -3.86 8.98
CA TYR A 94 -13.10 -2.44 9.30
C TYR A 94 -14.50 -2.09 9.82
N SER A 95 -15.57 -2.63 9.21
CA SER A 95 -16.97 -2.38 9.66
C SER A 95 -17.24 -2.79 11.11
N ASN A 96 -16.55 -3.81 11.60
CA ASN A 96 -16.73 -4.32 12.97
C ASN A 96 -16.01 -3.46 14.02
N LEU A 97 -15.00 -2.67 13.62
CA LEU A 97 -14.28 -1.75 14.52
C LEU A 97 -15.11 -0.49 14.80
N LYS A 98 -15.81 0.03 13.79
CA LYS A 98 -16.65 1.23 13.84
C LYS A 98 -17.75 1.19 14.90
N LYS A 99 -18.22 -0.01 15.26
CA LYS A 99 -19.27 -0.23 16.27
C LYS A 99 -18.82 0.04 17.71
N TYR A 100 -17.51 0.09 17.97
CA TYR A 100 -16.93 0.26 19.31
C TYR A 100 -16.52 1.70 19.64
N LEU A 101 -16.66 2.63 18.70
CA LEU A 101 -15.95 3.92 18.72
C LEU A 101 -16.85 5.14 18.97
N THR A 102 -18.14 4.95 19.28
CA THR A 102 -19.09 6.06 19.44
C THR A 102 -19.30 6.44 20.91
N ALA A 103 -18.50 7.37 21.43
CA ALA A 103 -18.80 8.15 22.64
C ALA A 103 -18.32 9.60 22.48
N LYS A 104 -19.08 10.56 23.04
CA LYS A 104 -18.94 12.02 22.83
C LYS A 104 -17.94 12.69 23.80
N PRO A 105 -17.40 13.88 23.44
CA PRO A 105 -16.25 14.50 24.10
C PRO A 105 -16.61 15.38 25.30
N THR A 106 -15.67 15.51 26.24
CA THR A 106 -15.57 16.59 27.23
C THR A 106 -14.10 17.00 27.39
N GLU A 107 -13.84 18.28 27.67
CA GLU A 107 -12.50 18.88 27.72
C GLU A 107 -11.61 18.23 28.80
N GLU A 108 -10.34 17.93 28.45
CA GLU A 108 -9.43 17.17 29.30
C GLU A 108 -7.96 17.68 29.28
N PRO A 109 -7.19 17.40 30.35
CA PRO A 109 -5.85 17.93 30.63
C PRO A 109 -4.74 17.36 29.73
N VAL A 110 -3.55 17.97 29.81
CA VAL A 110 -2.35 17.55 29.05
C VAL A 110 -1.71 16.33 29.71
N TYR A 111 -1.58 15.22 28.97
CA TYR A 111 -1.02 13.96 29.47
C TYR A 111 0.44 13.76 29.02
N LEU A 112 1.31 13.38 29.96
CA LEU A 112 2.66 12.87 29.73
C LEU A 112 2.76 11.47 30.37
N GLY A 113 2.73 10.43 29.54
CA GLY A 113 2.56 9.04 30.02
C GLY A 113 3.52 8.04 29.38
N LEU A 114 4.10 7.16 30.20
CA LEU A 114 4.77 5.94 29.78
C LEU A 114 3.91 4.75 30.21
N THR A 115 3.51 3.91 29.25
CA THR A 115 2.66 2.73 29.50
C THR A 115 3.22 1.50 28.79
N VAL A 116 2.99 0.30 29.32
CA VAL A 116 3.39 -0.96 28.67
C VAL A 116 2.30 -1.43 27.71
N LEU A 117 1.06 -1.44 28.19
CA LEU A 117 -0.16 -1.69 27.44
C LEU A 117 -1.18 -0.64 27.92
N GLY A 118 -1.48 0.33 27.07
CA GLY A 118 -2.37 1.43 27.41
C GLY A 118 -3.52 1.56 26.42
N SER A 119 -4.71 1.83 26.93
CA SER A 119 -5.79 2.41 26.15
C SER A 119 -6.28 3.64 26.88
N GLU A 120 -5.91 4.81 26.41
CA GLU A 120 -6.50 6.06 26.88
C GLU A 120 -7.66 6.44 25.93
N ARG A 121 -8.45 7.42 26.35
CA ARG A 121 -9.51 7.96 25.48
C ARG A 121 -8.92 9.06 24.61
N ASP A 122 -8.35 10.09 25.22
CA ASP A 122 -7.83 11.23 24.47
C ASP A 122 -6.45 11.63 24.99
N ILE A 123 -5.52 11.85 24.06
CA ILE A 123 -4.18 12.36 24.36
C ILE A 123 -4.10 13.81 23.89
N HIS A 124 -3.84 14.73 24.82
CA HIS A 124 -3.38 16.08 24.53
C HIS A 124 -1.94 16.22 25.03
N GLY A 125 -0.94 15.86 24.22
CA GLY A 125 0.44 15.80 24.70
C GLY A 125 1.25 14.64 24.11
N PHE A 126 1.96 13.90 24.96
CA PHE A 126 2.91 12.87 24.54
C PHE A 126 2.70 11.57 25.31
N LEU A 127 2.47 10.48 24.57
CA LEU A 127 2.33 9.13 25.12
C LEU A 127 3.32 8.19 24.44
N ILE A 128 4.02 7.40 25.25
CA ILE A 128 4.78 6.23 24.80
C ILE A 128 4.12 4.98 25.37
N GLY A 129 3.59 4.13 24.49
CA GLY A 129 3.22 2.75 24.81
C GLY A 129 4.34 1.80 24.40
N LEU A 130 4.94 1.02 25.29
CA LEU A 130 6.06 0.13 24.95
C LEU A 130 5.67 -1.04 24.04
N ILE A 131 4.43 -1.54 24.16
CA ILE A 131 3.93 -2.66 23.34
C ILE A 131 2.80 -2.16 22.43
N ARG A 132 1.73 -1.62 23.02
CA ARG A 132 0.59 -1.10 22.27
C ARG A 132 0.05 0.17 22.94
N SER A 133 -0.27 1.17 22.12
CA SER A 133 -1.11 2.31 22.48
C SER A 133 -2.41 2.31 21.65
N LYS A 134 -3.54 2.61 22.28
CA LYS A 134 -4.85 2.68 21.61
C LYS A 134 -5.65 3.87 22.12
N GLU A 135 -5.96 4.79 21.21
CA GLU A 135 -6.55 6.08 21.53
C GLU A 135 -7.76 6.41 20.65
N ILE A 136 -8.65 7.26 21.17
CA ILE A 136 -9.73 7.87 20.38
C ILE A 136 -9.15 9.11 19.69
N THR A 137 -8.76 10.13 20.43
CA THR A 137 -8.18 11.37 19.86
C THR A 137 -6.74 11.55 20.30
N VAL A 138 -5.87 11.99 19.39
CA VAL A 138 -4.48 12.37 19.68
C VAL A 138 -4.27 13.78 19.15
N ALA A 139 -4.13 14.77 20.04
CA ALA A 139 -3.60 16.09 19.75
C ALA A 139 -2.17 16.18 20.31
N GLY A 140 -1.19 15.75 19.53
CA GLY A 140 0.20 15.61 19.97
C GLY A 140 0.89 14.39 19.37
N VAL A 141 1.60 13.61 20.19
CA VAL A 141 2.37 12.44 19.76
C VAL A 141 1.87 11.19 20.49
N ASN A 142 1.48 10.19 19.70
CA ASN A 142 1.24 8.83 20.14
C ASN A 142 2.33 7.91 19.57
N ALA A 143 3.19 7.37 20.44
CA ALA A 143 4.25 6.46 20.06
C ALA A 143 3.99 5.05 20.64
N GLY A 144 3.68 4.08 19.78
CA GLY A 144 3.54 2.67 20.14
C GLY A 144 4.79 1.87 19.76
N GLY A 145 5.41 1.19 20.72
CA GLY A 145 6.65 0.45 20.53
C GLY A 145 6.51 -0.66 19.50
N LEU A 146 5.41 -1.44 19.53
CA LEU A 146 5.03 -2.32 18.41
C LEU A 146 3.90 -1.70 17.58
N ILE A 147 2.79 -1.32 18.20
CA ILE A 147 1.60 -0.85 17.47
C ILE A 147 1.04 0.43 18.11
N ALA A 148 0.79 1.44 17.26
CA ALA A 148 0.07 2.65 17.64
C ALA A 148 -1.27 2.72 16.92
N VAL A 149 -2.37 2.80 17.66
CA VAL A 149 -3.72 2.96 17.09
C VAL A 149 -4.34 4.24 17.65
N ALA A 150 -4.90 5.05 16.77
CA ALA A 150 -5.70 6.21 17.12
C ALA A 150 -6.95 6.25 16.22
N GLN A 151 -7.97 7.05 16.56
CA GLN A 151 -8.99 7.40 15.57
C GLN A 151 -8.67 8.73 14.92
N ASP A 152 -8.59 9.79 15.72
CA ASP A 152 -8.37 11.15 15.24
C ASP A 152 -6.99 11.65 15.66
N VAL A 153 -6.05 11.77 14.72
CA VAL A 153 -4.70 12.27 14.97
C VAL A 153 -4.58 13.70 14.47
N ARG A 154 -4.18 14.62 15.33
CA ARG A 154 -3.68 15.97 15.04
C ARG A 154 -2.26 16.06 15.59
N GLY A 155 -1.29 15.64 14.79
CA GLY A 155 0.11 15.50 15.21
C GLY A 155 0.74 14.24 14.65
N VAL A 156 1.36 13.42 15.49
CA VAL A 156 2.12 12.24 15.09
C VAL A 156 1.54 10.97 15.73
N ASN A 157 1.28 9.96 14.92
CA ASN A 157 0.97 8.60 15.35
C ASN A 157 2.04 7.66 14.79
N ALA A 158 2.88 7.10 15.65
CA ALA A 158 4.06 6.34 15.25
C ALA A 158 4.10 4.97 15.91
N GLY A 159 4.18 3.90 15.12
CA GLY A 159 4.23 2.53 15.59
C GLY A 159 5.47 1.79 15.09
N GLY A 160 6.18 1.07 15.96
CA GLY A 160 7.41 0.36 15.55
C GLY A 160 7.18 -0.72 14.49
N LEU A 161 6.10 -1.49 14.58
CA LEU A 161 5.64 -2.42 13.53
C LEU A 161 4.50 -1.80 12.71
N GLY A 162 3.52 -1.17 13.37
CA GLY A 162 2.33 -0.68 12.68
C GLY A 162 1.68 0.54 13.31
N ALA A 163 1.19 1.45 12.45
CA ALA A 163 0.41 2.61 12.86
C ALA A 163 -0.94 2.64 12.15
N GLY A 164 -2.02 2.72 12.92
CA GLY A 164 -3.40 2.77 12.43
C GLY A 164 -4.11 4.04 12.90
N ALA A 165 -4.80 4.71 11.97
CA ALA A 165 -5.63 5.87 12.27
C ALA A 165 -6.94 5.88 11.45
N ASP A 166 -7.98 6.57 11.90
CA ASP A 166 -9.12 6.89 11.03
C ASP A 166 -8.79 8.18 10.27
N ASN A 167 -8.66 9.29 10.99
CA ASN A 167 -8.30 10.60 10.44
C ASN A 167 -6.93 11.04 10.94
N VAL A 168 -6.10 11.55 10.04
CA VAL A 168 -4.76 12.05 10.33
C VAL A 168 -4.63 13.46 9.79
N ARG A 169 -4.30 14.40 10.65
CA ARG A 169 -3.82 15.74 10.32
C ARG A 169 -2.41 15.88 10.86
N GLY A 170 -1.43 15.50 10.06
CA GLY A 170 -0.04 15.36 10.48
C GLY A 170 0.61 14.11 9.91
N VAL A 171 1.21 13.27 10.76
CA VAL A 171 2.01 12.10 10.36
C VAL A 171 1.44 10.82 10.99
N ASN A 172 1.24 9.80 10.16
CA ASN A 172 0.99 8.42 10.58
C ASN A 172 2.12 7.54 10.03
N ALA A 173 2.94 6.96 10.91
CA ALA A 173 4.17 6.27 10.53
C ALA A 173 4.26 4.89 11.19
N GLY A 174 4.35 3.84 10.38
CA GLY A 174 4.52 2.47 10.86
C GLY A 174 5.79 1.84 10.31
N GLY A 175 6.58 1.18 11.15
CA GLY A 175 7.84 0.59 10.68
C GLY A 175 7.66 -0.50 9.63
N ALA A 176 6.54 -1.24 9.62
CA ALA A 176 6.16 -2.10 8.51
C ALA A 176 4.88 -1.60 7.81
N ILE A 177 3.85 -1.22 8.57
CA ILE A 177 2.53 -0.91 8.02
C ILE A 177 1.99 0.41 8.57
N ALA A 178 1.58 1.31 7.68
CA ALA A 178 0.81 2.50 8.05
C ALA A 178 -0.55 2.47 7.36
N GLY A 179 -1.62 2.45 8.15
CA GLY A 179 -3.00 2.46 7.68
C GLY A 179 -3.74 3.69 8.18
N ALA A 180 -4.46 4.37 7.30
CA ALA A 180 -5.35 5.48 7.63
C ALA A 180 -6.64 5.43 6.79
N GLN A 181 -7.72 6.11 7.15
CA GLN A 181 -8.75 6.45 6.15
C GLN A 181 -8.43 7.79 5.50
N ASP A 182 -8.49 8.86 6.28
CA ASP A 182 -8.34 10.21 5.77
C ASP A 182 -7.02 10.82 6.27
N VAL A 183 -6.11 11.12 5.35
CA VAL A 183 -4.81 11.69 5.64
C VAL A 183 -4.73 13.09 5.08
N ARG A 184 -4.44 14.07 5.93
CA ARG A 184 -3.99 15.41 5.57
C ARG A 184 -2.58 15.59 6.12
N GLY A 185 -1.58 15.27 5.31
CA GLY A 185 -0.18 15.19 5.72
C GLY A 185 0.51 13.95 5.16
N VAL A 186 1.12 13.14 6.01
CA VAL A 186 1.96 12.00 5.62
C VAL A 186 1.44 10.69 6.22
N ASN A 187 1.31 9.66 5.39
CA ASN A 187 1.11 8.27 5.80
C ASN A 187 2.28 7.45 5.25
N ALA A 188 3.11 6.89 6.14
CA ALA A 188 4.37 6.26 5.76
C ALA A 188 4.54 4.89 6.42
N GLY A 189 4.62 3.85 5.60
CA GLY A 189 4.84 2.47 6.05
C GLY A 189 6.13 1.90 5.48
N GLY A 190 6.97 1.27 6.30
CA GLY A 190 8.24 0.72 5.82
C GLY A 190 8.07 -0.38 4.76
N ALA A 191 6.97 -1.13 4.77
CA ALA A 191 6.58 -2.04 3.70
C ALA A 191 5.32 -1.57 2.98
N ILE A 192 4.25 -1.26 3.72
CA ILE A 192 2.93 -0.95 3.16
C ILE A 192 2.38 0.34 3.75
N ALA A 193 1.95 1.26 2.88
CA ALA A 193 1.14 2.41 3.27
C ALA A 193 -0.22 2.35 2.58
N GLY A 194 -1.29 2.26 3.37
CA GLY A 194 -2.67 2.19 2.90
C GLY A 194 -3.48 3.38 3.41
N ALA A 195 -4.22 4.05 2.53
CA ALA A 195 -5.12 5.13 2.93
C ALA A 195 -6.33 5.29 1.99
N ASP A 196 -7.52 5.57 2.49
CA ASP A 196 -8.67 5.81 1.60
C ASP A 196 -8.52 7.16 0.87
N ASN A 197 -8.38 8.27 1.60
CA ASN A 197 -8.17 9.59 1.02
C ASN A 197 -6.88 10.21 1.54
N VAL A 198 -6.05 10.69 0.62
CA VAL A 198 -4.76 11.30 0.94
C VAL A 198 -4.73 12.70 0.36
N ARG A 199 -4.52 13.71 1.21
CA ARG A 199 -4.14 15.07 0.86
C ARG A 199 -2.73 15.31 1.39
N GLY A 200 -1.73 15.02 0.57
CA GLY A 200 -0.32 15.01 0.98
C GLY A 200 0.43 13.81 0.41
N VAL A 201 1.08 13.02 1.27
CA VAL A 201 1.97 11.92 0.87
C VAL A 201 1.51 10.59 1.46
N ASN A 202 1.41 9.57 0.63
CA ASN A 202 1.27 8.17 1.01
C ASN A 202 2.48 7.39 0.47
N ALA A 203 3.32 6.87 1.36
CA ALA A 203 4.62 6.30 1.00
C ALA A 203 4.82 4.91 1.63
N GLY A 204 4.91 3.89 0.79
CA GLY A 204 5.18 2.51 1.19
C GLY A 204 6.52 2.03 0.66
N GLY A 205 7.38 1.45 1.49
CA GLY A 205 8.67 0.95 1.01
C GLY A 205 8.55 -0.14 -0.05
N LEU A 206 7.48 -0.94 -0.04
CA LEU A 206 7.13 -1.86 -1.12
C LEU A 206 5.87 -1.39 -1.86
N VAL A 207 4.77 -1.17 -1.14
CA VAL A 207 3.47 -0.85 -1.77
C VAL A 207 2.83 0.36 -1.11
N ALA A 208 2.40 1.32 -1.94
CA ALA A 208 1.52 2.40 -1.52
C ALA A 208 0.16 2.24 -2.21
N GLY A 209 -0.89 2.02 -1.41
CA GLY A 209 -2.26 1.87 -1.86
C GLY A 209 -3.13 3.01 -1.36
N ALA A 210 -3.92 3.62 -2.24
CA ALA A 210 -4.94 4.56 -1.82
C ALA A 210 -6.20 4.57 -2.70
N ASP A 211 -7.33 5.08 -2.22
CA ASP A 211 -8.47 5.32 -3.13
C ASP A 211 -8.26 6.67 -3.83
N ASN A 212 -8.32 7.78 -3.11
CA ASN A 212 -8.19 9.13 -3.67
C ASN A 212 -6.93 9.83 -3.20
N VAL A 213 -6.08 10.25 -4.13
CA VAL A 213 -4.82 10.93 -3.82
C VAL A 213 -4.83 12.34 -4.38
N HIS A 214 -4.67 13.34 -3.52
CA HIS A 214 -4.36 14.73 -3.85
C HIS A 214 -2.96 15.02 -3.33
N GLY A 215 -1.93 14.76 -4.15
CA GLY A 215 -0.52 14.81 -3.74
C GLY A 215 0.28 13.66 -4.32
N VAL A 216 1.00 12.91 -3.47
CA VAL A 216 1.94 11.86 -3.89
C VAL A 216 1.55 10.50 -3.30
N ASN A 217 1.46 9.48 -4.14
CA ASN A 217 1.38 8.08 -3.77
C ASN A 217 2.60 7.34 -4.31
N ALA A 218 3.50 6.87 -3.43
CA ALA A 218 4.81 6.36 -3.82
C ALA A 218 5.10 5.00 -3.19
N GLY A 219 5.30 3.98 -4.03
CA GLY A 219 5.61 2.61 -3.60
C GLY A 219 6.89 2.10 -4.22
N GLY A 220 7.81 1.53 -3.43
CA GLY A 220 9.10 1.07 -3.93
C GLY A 220 9.02 -0.07 -4.96
N LEU A 221 7.96 -0.90 -4.92
CA LEU A 221 7.61 -1.86 -5.96
C LEU A 221 6.36 -1.42 -6.73
N GLY A 222 5.32 -0.99 -6.02
CA GLY A 222 4.01 -0.75 -6.61
C GLY A 222 3.28 0.43 -5.99
N ALA A 223 2.72 1.30 -6.82
CA ALA A 223 1.79 2.34 -6.40
C ALA A 223 0.43 2.12 -7.04
N VAL A 224 -0.59 1.90 -6.20
CA VAL A 224 -1.96 1.60 -6.62
C VAL A 224 -2.88 2.68 -6.10
N ALA A 225 -3.67 3.28 -6.99
CA ALA A 225 -4.68 4.25 -6.62
C ALA A 225 -6.01 4.03 -7.36
N GLN A 226 -7.12 4.55 -6.82
CA GLN A 226 -8.36 4.68 -7.59
C GLN A 226 -8.31 5.96 -8.43
N ASP A 227 -8.11 7.12 -7.82
CA ASP A 227 -8.06 8.43 -8.49
C ASP A 227 -6.88 9.25 -7.97
N VAL A 228 -6.17 9.95 -8.86
CA VAL A 228 -4.94 10.68 -8.53
C VAL A 228 -4.96 12.09 -9.12
N HIS A 229 -4.83 13.08 -8.25
CA HIS A 229 -4.55 14.48 -8.56
C HIS A 229 -3.15 14.79 -8.02
N GLY A 230 -2.12 14.61 -8.86
CA GLY A 230 -0.71 14.71 -8.45
C GLY A 230 0.15 13.60 -9.05
N VAL A 231 0.88 12.85 -8.21
CA VAL A 231 1.86 11.86 -8.65
C VAL A 231 1.53 10.48 -8.07
N ASN A 232 1.46 9.48 -8.95
CA ASN A 232 1.46 8.07 -8.60
C ASN A 232 2.76 7.44 -9.12
N ALA A 233 3.64 7.02 -8.21
CA ALA A 233 4.99 6.56 -8.53
C ALA A 233 5.26 5.17 -7.95
N GLY A 234 5.31 4.15 -8.81
CA GLY A 234 5.63 2.79 -8.41
C GLY A 234 6.99 2.37 -8.97
N GLY A 235 7.84 1.68 -8.20
CA GLY A 235 9.15 1.27 -8.71
C GLY A 235 9.05 0.36 -9.95
N ALA A 236 8.27 -0.70 -9.90
CA ALA A 236 8.04 -1.59 -11.04
C ALA A 236 6.70 -1.35 -11.74
N ILE A 237 5.65 -1.05 -10.97
CA ILE A 237 4.28 -0.94 -11.49
C ILE A 237 3.55 0.24 -10.86
N ALA A 238 2.87 1.05 -11.67
CA ALA A 238 1.97 2.09 -11.21
C ALA A 238 0.58 1.91 -11.83
N VAL A 239 -0.43 1.65 -10.99
CA VAL A 239 -1.81 1.35 -11.43
C VAL A 239 -2.77 2.38 -10.87
N VAL A 240 -3.58 2.98 -11.75
CA VAL A 240 -4.69 3.85 -11.37
C VAL A 240 -5.98 3.33 -12.01
N VAL A 241 -6.96 2.93 -11.20
CA VAL A 241 -8.19 2.31 -11.73
C VAL A 241 -9.11 3.35 -12.41
N GLY A 242 -9.08 4.58 -11.95
CA GLY A 242 -9.83 5.73 -12.44
C GLY A 242 -8.92 6.74 -13.14
N ASP A 243 -9.05 8.00 -12.72
CA ASP A 243 -8.48 9.13 -13.43
C ASP A 243 -7.16 9.61 -12.81
N VAL A 244 -6.19 9.88 -13.66
CA VAL A 244 -4.95 10.58 -13.30
C VAL A 244 -5.01 12.00 -13.86
N ARG A 245 -4.87 13.00 -12.99
CA ARG A 245 -4.56 14.39 -13.35
C ARG A 245 -3.19 14.71 -12.79
N GLY A 246 -2.16 14.57 -13.62
CA GLY A 246 -0.76 14.70 -13.20
C GLY A 246 0.12 13.60 -13.78
N ILE A 247 0.88 12.90 -12.94
CA ILE A 247 1.94 11.97 -13.36
C ILE A 247 1.61 10.55 -12.86
N ASN A 248 1.62 9.58 -13.77
CA ASN A 248 1.65 8.16 -13.44
C ASN A 248 2.96 7.56 -13.95
N VAL A 249 3.83 7.12 -13.05
CA VAL A 249 5.21 6.73 -13.39
C VAL A 249 5.62 5.40 -12.76
N SER A 250 6.29 4.56 -13.55
CA SER A 250 7.04 3.42 -13.04
C SER A 250 8.23 3.06 -13.92
N ALA A 251 9.17 2.25 -13.42
CA ALA A 251 10.27 1.75 -14.26
C ALA A 251 9.83 0.61 -15.20
N GLY A 252 8.64 0.05 -15.01
CA GLY A 252 8.14 -1.10 -15.76
C GLY A 252 6.84 -0.80 -16.48
N LEU A 253 5.72 -0.94 -15.77
CA LEU A 253 4.38 -0.88 -16.33
C LEU A 253 3.56 0.24 -15.68
N THR A 254 2.93 1.09 -16.50
CA THR A 254 1.88 1.99 -16.04
C THR A 254 0.53 1.57 -16.63
N ILE A 255 -0.50 1.53 -15.79
CA ILE A 255 -1.88 1.28 -16.20
C ILE A 255 -2.75 2.37 -15.63
N ALA A 256 -3.58 2.98 -16.46
CA ALA A 256 -4.60 3.93 -16.03
C ALA A 256 -5.86 3.84 -16.89
N LYS A 257 -7.03 4.20 -16.33
CA LYS A 257 -8.24 4.32 -17.15
C LYS A 257 -8.21 5.60 -17.97
N LYS A 258 -7.96 6.74 -17.32
CA LYS A 258 -7.70 8.02 -18.01
C LYS A 258 -6.50 8.72 -17.43
N VAL A 259 -5.76 9.42 -18.28
CA VAL A 259 -4.61 10.22 -17.86
C VAL A 259 -4.67 11.57 -18.55
N ASN A 260 -4.65 12.63 -17.75
CA ASN A 260 -4.46 14.01 -18.18
C ASN A 260 -3.13 14.49 -17.59
N GLY A 261 -2.04 14.34 -18.35
CA GLY A 261 -0.69 14.67 -17.92
C GLY A 261 0.37 13.73 -18.51
N LEU A 262 1.18 13.10 -17.65
CA LEU A 262 2.31 12.26 -18.05
C LEU A 262 2.11 10.81 -17.64
N ALA A 263 2.26 9.89 -18.59
CA ALA A 263 2.48 8.47 -18.33
C ALA A 263 3.92 8.11 -18.70
N LEU A 264 4.68 7.57 -17.75
CA LEU A 264 6.10 7.23 -17.94
C LEU A 264 6.39 5.82 -17.44
N GLY A 265 6.87 4.95 -18.32
CA GLY A 265 7.28 3.58 -18.00
C GLY A 265 7.68 2.82 -19.26
N LEU A 266 8.28 1.63 -19.12
CA LEU A 266 8.65 0.83 -20.30
C LEU A 266 7.41 0.46 -21.13
N VAL A 267 6.29 0.20 -20.46
CA VAL A 267 5.00 -0.06 -21.08
C VAL A 267 3.96 0.85 -20.43
N ASN A 268 3.28 1.65 -21.23
CA ASN A 268 2.19 2.51 -20.81
C ASN A 268 0.87 2.04 -21.43
N ILE A 269 -0.16 1.86 -20.59
CA ILE A 269 -1.49 1.39 -21.00
C ILE A 269 -2.56 2.32 -20.43
N VAL A 270 -3.17 3.12 -21.31
CA VAL A 270 -4.32 3.97 -20.99
C VAL A 270 -5.57 3.41 -21.66
N VAL A 271 -6.49 2.91 -20.84
CA VAL A 271 -7.59 2.06 -21.30
C VAL A 271 -8.69 2.86 -22.02
N GLU A 272 -8.91 4.12 -21.65
CA GLU A 272 -9.94 4.97 -22.26
C GLU A 272 -9.35 6.20 -22.94
N GLU A 273 -8.80 7.15 -22.17
CA GLU A 273 -8.44 8.46 -22.71
C GLU A 273 -7.10 8.95 -22.15
N MET A 274 -6.14 9.18 -23.05
CA MET A 274 -4.87 9.83 -22.73
C MET A 274 -4.83 11.22 -23.34
N ASN A 275 -4.69 12.24 -22.50
CA ASN A 275 -4.41 13.63 -22.88
C ASN A 275 -3.07 14.04 -22.28
N GLY A 276 -2.06 14.29 -23.12
CA GLY A 276 -0.72 14.70 -22.67
C GLY A 276 0.41 13.88 -23.29
N LEU A 277 1.37 13.44 -22.48
CA LEU A 277 2.59 12.79 -22.94
C LEU A 277 2.71 11.35 -22.42
N GLU A 278 2.98 10.41 -23.31
CA GLU A 278 3.36 9.03 -22.97
C GLU A 278 4.81 8.80 -23.39
N VAL A 279 5.65 8.33 -22.47
CA VAL A 279 7.05 8.01 -22.76
C VAL A 279 7.34 6.58 -22.31
N GLY A 280 7.73 5.74 -23.26
CA GLY A 280 7.96 4.32 -23.00
C GLY A 280 8.46 3.57 -24.22
N VAL A 281 8.85 2.31 -24.04
CA VAL A 281 9.15 1.44 -25.20
C VAL A 281 7.85 1.12 -25.94
N VAL A 282 6.77 0.88 -25.19
CA VAL A 282 5.43 0.63 -25.72
C VAL A 282 4.45 1.61 -25.10
N ASN A 283 3.72 2.35 -25.93
CA ASN A 283 2.64 3.24 -25.51
C ASN A 283 1.33 2.79 -26.15
N TYR A 284 0.27 2.73 -25.35
CA TYR A 284 -1.07 2.43 -25.81
C TYR A 284 -2.09 3.33 -25.15
N ALA A 285 -2.87 4.03 -25.97
CA ALA A 285 -4.06 4.76 -25.54
C ALA A 285 -5.23 4.46 -26.45
N LYS A 286 -6.41 4.18 -25.90
CA LYS A 286 -7.59 3.92 -26.72
C LYS A 286 -8.02 5.16 -27.53
N ASP A 287 -8.05 6.32 -26.89
CA ASP A 287 -8.37 7.62 -27.51
C ASP A 287 -7.66 8.77 -26.78
N GLY A 288 -7.76 9.99 -27.31
CA GLY A 288 -7.34 11.23 -26.65
C GLY A 288 -6.29 12.04 -27.41
N ASN A 289 -5.98 13.22 -26.87
CA ASN A 289 -5.02 14.18 -27.43
C ASN A 289 -3.65 13.98 -26.80
N ASN A 290 -2.83 13.10 -27.38
CA ASN A 290 -1.55 12.75 -26.79
C ASN A 290 -0.38 12.74 -27.78
N LEU A 291 0.81 12.91 -27.21
CA LEU A 291 2.09 12.68 -27.85
C LEU A 291 2.68 11.40 -27.23
N GLN A 292 2.97 10.41 -28.05
CA GLN A 292 3.60 9.17 -27.63
C GLN A 292 5.03 9.13 -28.15
N LEU A 293 5.97 8.89 -27.25
CA LEU A 293 7.39 8.72 -27.54
C LEU A 293 7.79 7.29 -27.20
N GLY A 294 8.10 6.49 -28.22
CA GLY A 294 8.37 5.07 -28.03
C GLY A 294 8.61 4.27 -29.29
N ALA A 295 9.16 3.07 -29.12
CA ALA A 295 9.42 2.15 -30.23
C ALA A 295 8.11 1.65 -30.85
N LEU A 296 7.08 1.43 -30.03
CA LEU A 296 5.74 1.02 -30.46
C LEU A 296 4.69 1.95 -29.86
N ASN A 297 3.98 2.68 -30.73
CA ASN A 297 2.97 3.66 -30.36
C ASN A 297 1.62 3.21 -30.95
N LEU A 298 0.65 2.89 -30.10
CA LEU A 298 -0.63 2.32 -30.51
C LEU A 298 -1.80 3.20 -30.06
N SER A 299 -2.73 3.46 -30.98
CA SER A 299 -3.99 4.14 -30.67
C SER A 299 -5.20 3.55 -31.38
N GLY A 300 -6.38 3.68 -30.77
CA GLY A 300 -7.66 3.27 -31.35
C GLY A 300 -8.25 1.95 -30.82
N GLU A 301 -9.50 1.70 -31.22
CA GLU A 301 -10.28 0.50 -30.85
C GLU A 301 -9.98 -0.70 -31.75
N GLY A 302 -9.97 -1.90 -31.16
CA GLY A 302 -9.91 -3.18 -31.87
C GLY A 302 -8.63 -3.99 -31.65
N PRO A 303 -8.51 -5.14 -32.33
CA PRO A 303 -7.33 -6.01 -32.28
C PRO A 303 -6.07 -5.27 -32.71
N TRP A 304 -4.89 -5.69 -32.23
CA TRP A 304 -3.62 -4.98 -32.44
C TRP A 304 -3.28 -4.69 -33.91
N TYR A 305 -3.73 -5.55 -34.84
CA TYR A 305 -3.55 -5.39 -36.29
C TYR A 305 -4.49 -4.38 -36.96
N LYS A 306 -5.53 -3.90 -36.26
CA LYS A 306 -6.43 -2.82 -36.73
C LYS A 306 -6.15 -1.48 -36.07
N LYS A 307 -5.19 -1.42 -35.15
CA LYS A 307 -4.85 -0.19 -34.43
C LYS A 307 -4.05 0.75 -35.30
N ASN A 308 -4.18 2.05 -35.04
CA ASN A 308 -3.29 3.04 -35.60
C ASN A 308 -1.90 2.83 -34.97
N VAL A 309 -1.02 2.20 -35.73
CA VAL A 309 0.39 2.11 -35.40
C VAL A 309 1.02 3.44 -35.81
N GLY A 310 1.38 4.23 -34.81
CA GLY A 310 2.12 5.47 -35.03
C GLY A 310 3.49 5.19 -35.65
N TRP A 311 4.09 6.21 -36.26
CA TRP A 311 5.47 6.10 -36.70
C TRP A 311 6.37 5.70 -35.50
N PRO A 312 7.41 4.87 -35.74
CA PRO A 312 8.40 4.59 -34.72
C PRO A 312 8.93 5.90 -34.13
N LEU A 313 9.19 5.90 -32.83
CA LEU A 313 9.76 7.01 -32.04
C LEU A 313 8.79 8.13 -31.68
N ILE A 314 7.94 8.61 -32.59
CA ILE A 314 7.03 9.73 -32.33
C ILE A 314 5.66 9.49 -32.97
N ASN A 315 4.60 9.57 -32.17
CA ASN A 315 3.22 9.56 -32.65
C ASN A 315 2.40 10.67 -31.99
N ARG A 316 1.65 11.43 -32.79
CA ARG A 316 0.72 12.45 -32.29
C ARG A 316 -0.70 11.98 -32.54
N ASN A 317 -1.41 11.61 -31.49
CA ASN A 317 -2.81 11.26 -31.56
C ASN A 317 -3.70 12.49 -31.34
N LYS A 318 -4.81 12.55 -32.07
CA LYS A 318 -5.88 13.54 -31.85
C LYS A 318 -7.16 12.78 -31.53
N LYS A 319 -7.90 13.30 -30.55
CA LYS A 319 -9.22 12.81 -30.21
C LYS A 319 -10.11 12.89 -31.44
N LYS A 320 -10.82 11.80 -31.75
CA LYS A 320 -11.80 11.81 -32.84
C LYS A 320 -13.05 12.53 -32.35
N ASP A 321 -13.38 13.66 -32.98
CA ASP A 321 -14.67 14.31 -32.76
C ASP A 321 -15.78 13.32 -33.17
N LYS A 322 -16.74 13.10 -32.27
CA LYS A 322 -17.93 12.29 -32.53
C LYS A 322 -19.02 13.13 -33.16
#